data_AF-A0A7V4PAM1-F1
#
_entry.id   AF-A0A7V4PAM1-F1
#
_cell.length_a   1.000
_cell.length_b   1.000
_cell.length_c   1.000
_cell.angle_alpha   90.00
_cell.angle_beta   90.00
_cell.angle_gamma   90.00
#
_symmetry.space_group_name_H-M   'P 1'
#
loop_
_entity.id
_entity.type
_entity.pdbx_description
1 polymer ?
#
loop_
_entity_poly.entity_id
_entity_poly.type
_entity_poly.pdbx_seq_one_letter_code
_entity_poly.pdbx_strand_id
1 'polypeptide(L)' 'MLMTLLRVTTPSRLHFGLWSLHRESGRQFGGVGAMVEQPGLVLTVEPAAGLSAGGPLAERALAAARRWAE' A
#
# COMPACT_ATOMS: atom_id res chain seq x y z
N MET A 1 -26.98 12.85 -5.74
CA MET A 1 -25.83 12.71 -4.83
C MET A 1 -24.58 13.03 -5.63
N LEU A 2 -23.71 13.93 -5.17
CA LEU A 2 -22.39 14.08 -5.80
C LEU A 2 -21.58 12.80 -5.52
N MET A 3 -21.18 12.09 -6.57
CA MET A 3 -20.19 11.03 -6.44
C MET A 3 -18.82 11.70 -6.30
N THR A 4 -18.28 11.73 -5.08
CA THR A 4 -16.97 12.33 -4.85
C THR A 4 -15.89 11.36 -5.32
N LEU A 5 -15.24 11.72 -6.42
CA LEU A 5 -14.03 11.08 -6.89
C LEU A 5 -12.83 11.59 -6.08
N LEU A 6 -12.16 10.71 -5.34
CA LEU A 6 -10.90 11.04 -4.66
C LEU A 6 -9.73 10.54 -5.50
N ARG A 7 -8.76 11.42 -5.76
CA ARG A 7 -7.51 11.06 -6.45
C ARG A 7 -6.31 11.37 -5.56
N VAL A 8 -5.49 10.36 -5.35
CA VAL A 8 -4.24 10.42 -4.58
C VAL A 8 -3.07 10.12 -5.51
N THR A 9 -1.98 10.87 -5.40
CA THR A 9 -0.73 10.61 -6.13
C THR A 9 0.42 10.70 -5.14
N THR A 10 1.25 9.66 -5.10
CA THR A 10 2.39 9.59 -4.17
C THR A 10 3.64 9.03 -4.84
N PRO A 11 4.84 9.53 -4.50
CA PRO A 11 6.11 8.90 -4.88
C PRO A 11 6.30 7.54 -4.17
N SER A 12 7.33 6.77 -4.58
CA SER A 12 7.69 5.50 -3.94
C SER A 12 8.81 5.67 -2.92
N ARG A 13 8.90 4.70 -2.00
CA ARG A 13 10.04 4.54 -1.08
C ARG A 13 10.83 3.29 -1.44
N LEU A 14 12.11 3.45 -1.74
CA LEU A 14 13.04 2.33 -1.83
C LEU A 14 13.48 1.94 -0.41
N HIS A 15 13.41 0.65 -0.10
CA HIS A 15 13.82 0.11 1.20
C HIS A 15 15.19 -0.54 1.07
N PHE A 16 16.18 -0.10 1.86
CA PHE A 16 17.53 -0.66 1.89
C PHE A 16 17.74 -1.70 3.01
N GLY A 17 16.66 -2.10 3.67
CA GLY A 17 16.71 -3.04 4.80
C GLY A 17 16.98 -2.35 6.14
N LEU A 18 17.21 -3.17 7.16
CA LEU A 18 17.52 -2.75 8.52
C LEU A 18 18.99 -2.38 8.62
N TRP A 19 19.29 -1.21 9.20
CA TRP A 19 20.66 -0.81 9.50
C TRP A 19 21.03 -1.05 10.96
N SER A 20 20.05 -1.36 11.82
CA SER A 20 20.33 -1.92 13.14
C SER A 20 20.83 -3.36 12.96
N LEU A 21 22.10 -3.59 13.27
CA LEU A 21 22.74 -4.91 13.24
C LEU A 21 22.72 -5.62 14.61
N HIS A 22 22.09 -5.01 15.63
CA HIS A 22 22.03 -5.59 16.97
C HIS A 22 21.11 -6.81 16.97
N ARG A 23 21.66 -8.00 17.25
CA ARG A 23 20.89 -9.24 17.34
C ARG A 23 20.35 -9.43 18.76
N GLU A 24 19.35 -8.63 19.12
CA GLU A 24 18.50 -8.98 20.26
C GLU A 24 17.30 -9.80 19.79
N SER A 25 16.82 -10.69 20.67
CA SER A 25 15.59 -11.43 20.45
C SER A 25 14.40 -10.47 20.48
N GLY A 26 13.65 -10.37 19.37
CA GLY A 26 12.46 -9.51 19.31
C GLY A 26 12.21 -8.91 17.92
N ARG A 27 11.25 -7.97 17.84
CA ARG A 27 11.00 -7.20 16.61
C ARG A 27 12.13 -6.19 16.41
N GLN A 28 12.65 -6.13 15.19
CA GLN A 28 13.70 -5.19 14.82
C GLN A 28 13.14 -4.03 13.98
N PHE A 29 13.63 -2.83 14.27
CA PHE A 29 13.25 -1.58 13.61
C PHE A 29 14.51 -0.80 13.20
N GLY A 30 14.34 0.35 12.56
CA GLY A 30 15.48 1.16 12.08
C GLY A 30 15.89 0.88 10.63
N GLY A 31 14.90 0.70 9.75
CA GLY A 31 15.12 0.55 8.32
C GLY A 31 15.37 1.88 7.62
N VAL A 32 16.39 1.93 6.76
CA VAL A 32 16.70 3.10 5.93
C VAL A 32 15.99 2.98 4.59
N GLY A 33 15.53 4.11 4.07
CA GLY A 33 14.91 4.17 2.75
C GLY A 33 14.98 5.57 2.16
N ALA A 34 14.91 5.64 0.84
CA ALA A 34 14.93 6.89 0.09
C ALA A 34 13.60 7.05 -0.66
N MET A 35 13.07 8.26 -0.65
CA MET A 35 11.95 8.62 -1.52
C MET A 35 12.46 8.80 -2.94
N VAL A 36 11.78 8.20 -3.90
CA VAL A 36 12.06 8.36 -5.34
C VAL A 36 10.80 8.83 -6.03
N GLU A 37 10.95 9.76 -6.96
CA GLU A 37 9.82 10.31 -7.69
C GLU A 37 9.16 9.26 -8.59
N GLN A 38 9.97 8.40 -9.23
CA GLN A 38 9.49 7.30 -10.05
C GLN A 38 10.13 5.95 -9.65
N PRO A 39 9.35 4.85 -9.67
CA PRO A 39 7.93 4.78 -10.02
C PRO A 39 7.03 5.43 -8.95
N GLY A 40 5.92 6.05 -9.36
CA GLY A 40 4.90 6.60 -8.45
C GLY A 40 3.62 5.77 -8.40
N LEU A 41 2.77 6.02 -7.40
CA LEU A 41 1.42 5.48 -7.30
C LEU A 41 0.39 6.56 -7.61
N VAL A 42 -0.57 6.24 -8.48
CA VAL A 42 -1.80 7.01 -8.67
C VAL A 42 -2.97 6.13 -8.26
N LEU A 43 -3.76 6.59 -7.29
CA LEU A 43 -4.93 5.90 -6.78
C LEU A 43 -6.16 6.78 -7.01
N THR A 44 -7.23 6.17 -7.53
CA THR A 44 -8.54 6.79 -7.66
C THR A 44 -9.55 5.97 -6.86
N VAL A 45 -10.40 6.66 -6.11
CA VAL A 45 -11.40 6.03 -5.24
C VAL A 45 -12.76 6.67 -5.48
N GLU A 46 -13.77 5.81 -5.60
CA GLU A 46 -15.17 6.17 -5.70
C GLU A 46 -16.04 5.16 -4.94
N PRO A 47 -17.28 5.52 -4.54
CA PRO A 47 -18.21 4.57 -3.96
C PRO A 47 -18.51 3.39 -4.89
N ALA A 48 -18.46 2.17 -4.37
CA ALA A 48 -18.77 0.95 -5.11
C ALA A 48 -19.87 0.14 -4.41
N ALA A 49 -20.73 -0.51 -5.19
CA ALA A 49 -21.83 -1.33 -4.68
C ALA A 49 -21.38 -2.69 -4.10
N GLY A 50 -20.13 -3.09 -4.33
CA GLY A 50 -19.58 -4.35 -3.86
C GLY A 50 -18.09 -4.51 -4.16
N LEU A 51 -17.50 -5.58 -3.62
CA LEU A 51 -16.09 -5.88 -3.81
C LEU A 51 -15.85 -6.59 -5.14
N SER A 52 -14.98 -6.00 -5.96
CA SER A 52 -14.43 -6.62 -7.17
C SER A 52 -12.98 -6.20 -7.33
N ALA A 53 -12.18 -6.98 -8.05
CA ALA A 53 -10.80 -6.61 -8.38
C ALA A 53 -10.40 -7.19 -9.73
N GLY A 54 -9.46 -6.52 -10.39
CA GLY A 54 -8.83 -6.96 -11.63
C GLY A 54 -7.32 -6.71 -11.62
N GLY A 55 -6.64 -7.20 -12.65
CA GLY A 55 -5.19 -7.05 -12.81
C GLY A 55 -4.35 -8.06 -12.01
N PRO A 56 -3.02 -7.93 -12.03
CA PRO A 56 -2.09 -8.99 -11.60
C PRO A 56 -2.17 -9.40 -10.13
N LEU A 57 -2.79 -8.56 -9.30
CA LEU A 57 -2.86 -8.74 -7.84
C LEU A 57 -4.30 -8.82 -7.32
N ALA A 58 -5.28 -9.07 -8.21
CA ALA A 58 -6.70 -9.04 -7.90
C ALA A 58 -7.08 -9.93 -6.71
N GLU A 59 -6.60 -11.18 -6.69
CA GLU A 59 -6.90 -12.13 -5.63
C GLU A 59 -6.38 -11.64 -4.26
N ARG A 60 -5.16 -11.10 -4.23
CA ARG A 60 -4.57 -10.55 -3.01
C ARG A 60 -5.33 -9.32 -2.52
N ALA A 61 -5.77 -8.46 -3.43
CA ALA A 61 -6.57 -7.28 -3.10
C ALA A 61 -7.94 -7.67 -2.53
N LEU A 62 -8.64 -8.64 -3.14
CA LEU A 62 -9.90 -9.15 -2.62
C LEU A 62 -9.74 -9.81 -1.26
N ALA A 63 -8.69 -10.62 -1.07
CA ALA A 63 -8.42 -11.24 0.22
C ALA A 63 -8.17 -10.20 1.32
N ALA A 64 -7.49 -9.09 0.99
CA ALA A 64 -7.34 -7.98 1.91
C ALA A 64 -8.69 -7.30 2.19
N ALA A 65 -9.43 -6.89 1.15
CA ALA A 65 -10.69 -6.17 1.32
C ALA A 65 -11.72 -6.95 2.15
N ARG A 66 -11.82 -8.28 1.96
CA ARG A 66 -12.72 -9.14 2.76
C ARG A 66 -12.38 -9.11 4.26
N ARG A 67 -11.08 -9.13 4.62
CA ARG A 67 -10.65 -9.07 6.04
C ARG A 67 -11.02 -7.77 6.75
N TRP A 68 -11.29 -6.70 6.01
CA TRP A 68 -11.65 -5.38 6.55
C TRP A 68 -13.15 -5.07 6.41
N ALA A 69 -13.91 -5.94 5.74
CA ALA A 69 -15.36 -5.80 5.57
C ALA A 69 -16.15 -6.50 6.70
N GLU A 70 -15.45 -7.26 7.55
CA GLU A 70 -15.93 -7.79 8.85
C GLU A 70 -15.78 -6.73 9.94
#